data_AF-A0A227KK03-F1
#
_entry.id   AF-A0A227KK03-F1
#
_cell.length_a   1.000
_cell.length_b   1.000
_cell.length_c   1.000
_cell.angle_alpha   90.00
_cell.angle_beta   90.00
_cell.angle_gamma   90.00
#
_symmetry.space_group_name_H-M   'P 1'
#
loop_
_entity.id
_entity.type
_entity.pdbx_description
1 polymer ?
#
loop_
_entity_poly.entity_id
_entity_poly.type
_entity_poly.pdbx_seq_one_letter_code
_entity_poly.pdbx_strand_id
1 'polypeptide(L)'
;MNILHRRFVRQTAAGLIAAAMAVSACAEGIVPVHAEVSAIQDSSKAIYFDGSFELELAPEVKEVLERGVPLNFNLEVEIFKNRWYWFDREISKVTERIRLSYNPLTRQYRVSLGGMTQNFDNLDQAIFFMTTISKLYVAPYRDINSDDYEVRARFYLDTERLPKPFQVTLKKDDGWNLDSGWFDVTIVPAKE
;
A
#
# COMPACT_ATOMS: atom_id res chain seq x y z
N MET A 1 -20.46 29.19 66.51
CA MET A 1 -19.00 28.90 66.45
C MET A 1 -18.53 29.24 65.05
N ASN A 2 -17.75 30.31 64.94
CA ASN A 2 -16.90 30.83 63.84
C ASN A 2 -17.05 30.22 62.44
N ILE A 3 -17.50 31.00 61.45
CA ILE A 3 -16.68 31.86 60.55
C ILE A 3 -15.68 31.02 59.70
N LEU A 4 -15.93 30.83 58.40
CA LEU A 4 -15.14 31.47 57.33
C LEU A 4 -15.62 31.09 55.91
N HIS A 5 -15.60 32.13 55.08
CA HIS A 5 -15.93 32.22 53.67
C HIS A 5 -15.11 31.30 52.76
N ARG A 6 -15.67 30.95 51.58
CA ARG A 6 -15.27 31.59 50.30
C ARG A 6 -16.05 31.04 49.09
N ARG A 7 -16.68 31.97 48.38
CA ARG A 7 -17.09 31.86 46.98
C ARG A 7 -15.82 31.88 46.11
N PHE A 8 -15.70 31.00 45.12
CA PHE A 8 -14.83 31.14 43.95
C PHE A 8 -15.58 30.52 42.75
N VAL A 9 -16.22 31.33 41.91
CA VAL A 9 -15.71 31.94 40.67
C VAL A 9 -15.90 31.02 39.45
N ARG A 10 -16.72 31.54 38.54
CA ARG A 10 -16.97 31.18 37.14
C ARG A 10 -15.71 30.71 36.39
N GLN A 11 -15.89 29.82 35.42
CA GLN A 11 -15.63 30.14 34.00
C GLN A 11 -16.09 29.02 33.07
N THR A 12 -16.89 29.42 32.09
CA THR A 12 -17.22 28.70 30.85
C THR A 12 -15.97 28.58 29.98
N ALA A 13 -15.67 27.40 29.46
CA ALA A 13 -14.70 27.24 28.38
C ALA A 13 -15.37 26.47 27.23
N ALA A 14 -15.70 27.24 26.19
CA ALA A 14 -16.01 26.72 24.87
C ALA A 14 -14.75 26.01 24.34
N GLY A 15 -14.80 24.69 24.23
CA GLY A 15 -13.75 23.90 23.61
C GLY A 15 -13.97 23.86 22.10
N LEU A 16 -13.04 24.47 21.36
CA LEU A 16 -12.93 24.37 19.91
C LEU A 16 -13.09 22.91 19.46
N ILE A 17 -14.02 22.68 18.54
CA ILE A 17 -14.03 21.49 17.69
C ILE A 17 -12.85 21.68 16.73
N ALA A 18 -11.68 21.19 17.14
CA ALA A 18 -10.57 20.98 16.23
C ALA A 18 -10.96 19.81 15.32
N ALA A 19 -11.44 20.15 14.12
CA ALA A 19 -11.55 19.21 13.02
C ALA A 19 -10.16 18.58 12.84
N ALA A 20 -10.02 17.32 13.24
CA ALA A 20 -8.90 16.48 12.88
C ALA A 20 -9.01 16.22 11.37
N MET A 21 -8.52 17.17 10.57
CA MET A 21 -8.01 16.83 9.26
C MET A 21 -6.84 15.89 9.52
N ALA A 22 -7.11 14.58 9.44
CA ALA A 22 -6.09 13.63 9.11
C ALA A 22 -5.54 14.09 7.76
N VAL A 23 -4.45 14.83 7.80
CA VAL A 23 -3.59 15.03 6.65
C VAL A 23 -3.00 13.65 6.40
N SER A 24 -3.77 12.80 5.72
CA SER A 24 -3.18 11.66 5.04
C SER A 24 -2.21 12.30 4.07
N ALA A 25 -0.92 12.18 4.36
CA ALA A 25 0.11 12.59 3.44
C ALA A 25 -0.18 11.80 2.16
N CYS A 26 -0.82 12.44 1.17
CA CYS A 26 -1.02 11.86 -0.13
C CYS A 26 0.37 11.52 -0.63
N ALA A 27 0.65 10.23 -0.60
CA ALA A 27 1.94 9.72 -0.96
C ALA A 27 2.10 9.98 -2.47
N GLU A 28 3.26 10.53 -2.86
CA GLU A 28 3.45 11.06 -4.21
C GLU A 28 3.34 9.94 -5.25
N GLY A 29 2.37 10.05 -6.16
CA GLY A 29 2.26 9.24 -7.36
C GLY A 29 1.60 7.87 -7.23
N ILE A 30 1.32 7.35 -6.03
CA ILE A 30 0.57 6.09 -5.83
C ILE A 30 -0.60 6.29 -4.86
N VAL A 31 -1.81 5.99 -5.33
CA VAL A 31 -3.03 6.08 -4.51
C VAL A 31 -3.76 4.73 -4.52
N PRO A 32 -4.06 4.13 -3.35
CA PRO A 32 -4.91 2.94 -3.29
C PRO A 32 -6.35 3.33 -3.65
N VAL A 33 -6.94 2.66 -4.64
CA VAL A 33 -8.33 2.88 -5.09
C VAL A 33 -9.26 1.90 -4.38
N HIS A 34 -8.85 0.64 -4.32
CA HIS A 34 -9.57 -0.43 -3.63
C HIS A 34 -8.56 -1.41 -3.06
N ALA A 35 -8.83 -1.92 -1.87
CA ALA A 35 -8.04 -2.98 -1.27
C ALA A 35 -8.91 -3.75 -0.28
N GLU A 36 -9.02 -5.04 -0.51
CA GLU A 36 -9.72 -5.96 0.36
C GLU A 36 -8.95 -7.26 0.54
N VAL A 37 -9.17 -7.87 1.70
CA VAL A 37 -8.75 -9.24 1.95
C VAL A 37 -9.98 -10.08 2.14
N SER A 38 -10.09 -11.14 1.34
CA SER A 38 -11.17 -12.10 1.42
C SER A 38 -10.66 -13.46 1.89
N ALA A 39 -11.41 -14.05 2.81
CA ALA A 39 -11.23 -15.45 3.16
C ALA A 39 -12.04 -16.32 2.21
N ILE A 40 -11.39 -17.33 1.60
CA ILE A 40 -12.06 -18.31 0.76
C ILE A 40 -12.09 -19.65 1.50
N GLN A 41 -13.31 -20.12 1.83
CA GLN A 41 -13.58 -21.37 2.54
C GLN A 41 -13.64 -22.61 1.63
N ASP A 42 -13.15 -22.50 0.38
CA ASP A 42 -13.03 -23.65 -0.52
C ASP A 42 -11.92 -24.61 -0.04
N SER A 43 -11.70 -25.69 -0.79
CA SER A 43 -10.75 -26.78 -0.60
C SER A 43 -9.36 -26.37 -0.11
N SER A 44 -8.87 -25.20 -0.51
CA SER A 44 -7.55 -24.68 -0.16
C SER A 44 -7.50 -23.92 1.16
N LYS A 45 -8.64 -23.48 1.72
CA LYS A 45 -8.76 -22.69 2.95
C LYS A 45 -7.65 -21.62 3.03
N ALA A 46 -7.80 -20.54 2.28
CA ALA A 46 -6.77 -19.51 2.14
C ALA A 46 -7.34 -18.09 2.19
N ILE A 47 -6.46 -17.16 2.54
CA ILE A 47 -6.73 -15.72 2.56
C ILE A 47 -6.06 -15.09 1.35
N TYR A 48 -6.84 -14.31 0.60
CA TYR A 48 -6.40 -13.65 -0.61
C TYR A 48 -6.54 -12.14 -0.49
N PHE A 49 -5.56 -11.43 -1.04
CA PHE A 49 -5.61 -9.99 -1.22
C PHE A 49 -6.02 -9.66 -2.66
N ASP A 50 -6.97 -8.75 -2.76
CA ASP A 50 -7.43 -8.14 -4.01
C ASP A 50 -7.30 -6.62 -3.85
N GLY A 51 -6.66 -5.97 -4.80
CA GLY A 51 -6.41 -4.53 -4.71
C GLY A 51 -6.16 -3.88 -6.06
N SER A 52 -6.54 -2.61 -6.15
CA SER A 52 -6.27 -1.75 -7.28
C SER A 52 -5.66 -0.43 -6.84
N PHE A 53 -4.67 0.02 -7.61
CA PHE A 53 -3.93 1.25 -7.35
C PHE A 53 -3.98 2.17 -8.56
N GLU A 54 -4.04 3.46 -8.31
CA GLU A 54 -3.76 4.49 -9.30
C GLU A 54 -2.28 4.86 -9.17
N LEU A 55 -1.55 4.76 -10.29
CA LEU A 55 -0.12 5.04 -10.36
C LEU A 55 0.13 6.03 -11.49
N GLU A 56 0.70 7.17 -11.16
CA GLU A 56 1.16 8.15 -12.14
C GLU A 56 2.68 8.23 -12.10
N LEU A 57 3.33 7.86 -13.21
CA LEU A 57 4.78 8.01 -13.34
C LEU A 57 5.11 9.44 -13.78
N ALA A 58 5.99 10.09 -13.02
CA ALA A 58 6.58 11.38 -13.38
C ALA A 58 7.33 11.28 -14.74
N PRO A 59 7.39 12.37 -15.53
CA PRO A 59 8.08 12.38 -16.83
C PRO A 59 9.51 11.84 -16.78
N GLU A 60 10.26 12.15 -15.73
CA GLU A 60 11.65 11.74 -15.52
C GLU A 60 11.76 10.22 -15.34
N VAL A 61 10.83 9.64 -14.58
CA VAL A 61 10.76 8.19 -14.35
C VAL A 61 10.37 7.46 -15.64
N LYS A 62 9.43 8.02 -16.40
CA LYS A 62 9.03 7.51 -17.74
C LYS A 62 10.22 7.49 -18.70
N GLU A 63 10.98 8.58 -18.78
CA GLU A 63 12.15 8.66 -19.66
C GLU A 63 13.20 7.60 -19.33
N VAL A 64 13.46 7.36 -18.04
CA VAL A 64 14.41 6.34 -17.60
C VAL A 64 13.92 4.92 -17.93
N LEU A 65 12.61 4.66 -17.77
CA LEU A 65 12.01 3.40 -18.20
C LEU A 65 12.21 3.19 -19.71
N GLU A 66 11.93 4.20 -20.53
CA GLU A 66 12.08 4.14 -22.00
C GLU A 66 13.54 3.96 -22.46
N ARG A 67 14.51 4.38 -21.64
CA ARG A 67 15.94 4.09 -21.85
C ARG A 67 16.31 2.64 -21.53
N GLY A 68 15.34 1.81 -21.14
CA GLY A 68 15.51 0.37 -20.88
C GLY A 68 15.88 0.04 -19.44
N VAL A 69 15.78 1.00 -18.51
CA VAL A 69 16.01 0.75 -17.08
C VAL A 69 14.73 0.18 -16.47
N PRO A 70 14.77 -1.04 -15.89
CA PRO A 70 13.59 -1.66 -15.32
C PRO A 70 13.21 -0.98 -13.99
N LEU A 71 11.92 -0.74 -13.79
CA LEU A 71 11.33 -0.31 -12.54
C LEU A 71 10.83 -1.54 -11.77
N ASN A 72 11.26 -1.69 -10.52
CA ASN A 72 10.84 -2.81 -9.68
C ASN A 72 9.92 -2.27 -8.59
N PHE A 73 8.67 -2.71 -8.57
CA PHE A 73 7.70 -2.38 -7.56
C PHE A 73 7.50 -3.55 -6.61
N ASN A 74 7.17 -3.24 -5.35
CA ASN A 74 6.83 -4.22 -4.34
C ASN A 74 5.43 -3.90 -3.81
N LEU A 75 4.59 -4.92 -3.71
CA LEU A 75 3.37 -4.90 -2.93
C LEU A 75 3.61 -5.72 -1.66
N GLU A 76 3.61 -5.05 -0.51
CA GLU A 76 3.68 -5.69 0.79
C GLU A 76 2.27 -5.76 1.40
N VAL A 77 1.90 -6.92 1.91
CA VAL A 77 0.66 -7.12 2.66
C VAL A 77 1.00 -7.81 3.98
N GLU A 78 0.53 -7.24 5.08
CA GLU A 78 0.83 -7.70 6.43
C GLU A 78 -0.47 -7.89 7.22
N ILE A 79 -0.54 -9.00 7.95
CA ILE A 79 -1.66 -9.33 8.85
C ILE A 79 -1.17 -9.29 10.30
N PHE A 80 -1.82 -8.47 11.11
CA PHE A 80 -1.59 -8.33 12.55
C PHE A 80 -2.76 -8.93 13.33
N LYS A 81 -2.48 -9.48 14.52
CA LYS A 81 -3.52 -9.79 15.50
C LYS A 81 -3.49 -8.72 16.59
N ASN A 82 -4.60 -8.00 16.77
CA ASN A 82 -4.74 -7.00 17.81
C ASN A 82 -4.88 -7.74 19.17
N ARG A 83 -3.92 -7.56 20.09
CA ARG A 83 -3.93 -8.23 21.41
C ARG A 83 -3.63 -7.23 22.53
N TRP A 84 -4.53 -7.17 23.51
CA TRP A 84 -4.59 -6.12 24.53
C TRP A 84 -3.37 -5.96 25.46
N TYR A 85 -2.52 -6.98 25.72
CA TYR A 85 -1.57 -6.87 26.85
C TYR A 85 -0.11 -7.27 26.64
N TRP A 86 0.35 -7.60 25.44
CA TRP A 86 1.80 -7.68 25.18
C TRP A 86 2.06 -7.90 23.68
N PHE A 87 2.34 -6.81 22.97
CA PHE A 87 2.83 -6.79 21.58
C PHE A 87 1.91 -7.33 20.48
N ASP A 88 1.71 -6.51 19.44
CA ASP A 88 1.18 -6.96 18.16
C ASP A 88 2.11 -8.03 17.57
N ARG A 89 1.55 -9.17 17.20
CA ARG A 89 2.30 -10.25 16.53
C ARG A 89 1.97 -10.22 15.05
N GLU A 90 2.97 -9.97 14.22
CA GLU A 90 2.91 -10.20 12.78
C GLU A 90 2.61 -11.70 12.54
N ILE A 91 1.46 -11.98 11.93
CA ILE A 91 0.98 -13.34 11.69
C ILE A 91 1.51 -13.85 10.36
N SER A 92 1.50 -12.97 9.37
CA SER A 92 1.99 -13.23 8.02
C SER A 92 2.39 -11.91 7.38
N LYS A 93 3.45 -11.98 6.57
CA LYS A 93 3.88 -10.93 5.65
C LYS A 93 4.16 -11.58 4.31
N VAL A 94 3.55 -11.03 3.26
CA VAL A 94 3.82 -11.40 1.88
C VAL A 94 4.33 -10.19 1.13
N THR A 95 5.30 -10.42 0.25
CA THR A 95 5.82 -9.38 -0.64
C THR A 95 5.76 -9.90 -2.07
N GLU A 96 4.86 -9.32 -2.84
CA GLU A 96 4.76 -9.59 -4.27
C GLU A 96 5.64 -8.60 -5.03
N ARG A 97 6.47 -9.13 -5.94
CA ARG A 97 7.44 -8.33 -6.69
C ARG A 97 7.00 -8.17 -8.14
N ILE A 98 6.95 -6.93 -8.58
CA ILE A 98 6.45 -6.54 -9.88
C ILE A 98 7.58 -5.85 -10.62
N ARG A 99 7.82 -6.22 -11.88
CA ARG A 99 8.83 -5.58 -12.71
C ARG A 99 8.21 -5.01 -13.96
N LEU A 100 8.33 -3.71 -14.13
CA LEU A 100 8.01 -2.99 -15.36
C LEU A 100 9.30 -2.70 -16.12
N SER A 101 9.34 -2.99 -17.41
CA SER A 101 10.50 -2.73 -18.27
C SER A 101 10.05 -2.37 -19.68
N TYR A 102 10.90 -1.68 -20.42
CA TYR A 102 10.67 -1.36 -21.82
C TYR A 102 11.78 -1.95 -22.69
N ASN A 103 11.41 -2.57 -23.81
CA ASN A 103 12.35 -3.06 -24.80
C ASN A 103 12.39 -2.08 -25.98
N PRO A 104 13.49 -1.33 -26.19
CA PRO A 104 13.57 -0.33 -27.24
C PRO A 104 13.62 -0.93 -28.66
N LEU A 105 14.03 -2.20 -28.80
CA LEU A 105 14.09 -2.87 -30.10
C LEU A 105 12.69 -3.26 -30.60
N THR A 106 11.89 -3.83 -29.70
CA THR A 106 10.51 -4.25 -30.03
C THR A 106 9.48 -3.15 -29.77
N ARG A 107 9.88 -2.07 -29.09
CA ARG A 107 9.02 -0.97 -28.63
C ARG A 107 7.84 -1.44 -27.80
N GLN A 108 8.10 -2.40 -26.91
CA GLN A 108 7.08 -2.99 -26.05
C GLN A 108 7.42 -2.81 -24.58
N TYR A 109 6.40 -2.48 -23.81
CA TYR A 109 6.42 -2.57 -22.36
C TYR A 109 6.24 -4.02 -21.95
N ARG A 110 6.90 -4.41 -20.88
CA ARG A 110 6.84 -5.76 -20.31
C ARG A 110 6.65 -5.67 -18.81
N VAL A 111 5.60 -6.33 -18.34
CA VAL A 111 5.31 -6.51 -16.92
C VAL A 111 5.57 -7.96 -16.54
N SER A 112 6.29 -8.18 -15.45
CA SER A 112 6.47 -9.48 -14.82
C SER A 112 5.97 -9.45 -13.37
N LEU A 113 5.06 -10.36 -13.03
CA LEU A 113 4.38 -10.46 -11.73
C LEU A 113 4.04 -11.94 -11.48
N GLY A 114 4.28 -12.48 -10.28
CA GLY A 114 3.87 -13.83 -9.90
C GLY A 114 4.37 -14.97 -10.82
N GLY A 115 5.51 -14.79 -11.48
CA GLY A 115 6.04 -15.74 -12.48
C GLY A 115 5.38 -15.66 -13.86
N MET A 116 4.36 -14.83 -14.03
CA MET A 116 3.79 -14.49 -15.32
C MET A 116 4.52 -13.28 -15.93
N THR A 117 4.58 -13.23 -17.25
CA THR A 117 5.10 -12.07 -17.99
C THR A 117 4.20 -11.75 -19.16
N GLN A 118 3.82 -10.48 -19.28
CA GLN A 118 2.97 -9.98 -20.35
C GLN A 118 3.60 -8.76 -21.01
N ASN A 119 3.46 -8.65 -22.33
CA ASN A 119 3.93 -7.50 -23.10
C ASN A 119 2.74 -6.63 -23.49
N PHE A 120 2.98 -5.32 -23.58
CA PHE A 120 2.00 -4.29 -23.92
C PHE A 120 2.62 -3.28 -24.88
N ASP A 121 1.82 -2.74 -25.79
CA ASP A 121 2.27 -1.70 -26.72
C ASP A 121 2.09 -0.28 -26.14
N ASN A 122 1.33 -0.14 -25.05
CA ASN A 122 1.01 1.13 -24.40
C ASN A 122 1.37 1.07 -22.90
N LEU A 123 1.99 2.14 -22.38
CA LEU A 123 2.43 2.25 -20.98
C LEU A 123 1.25 2.22 -20.00
N ASP A 124 0.17 2.93 -20.29
CA ASP A 124 -1.01 3.01 -19.43
C ASP A 124 -1.66 1.63 -19.26
N GLN A 125 -1.66 0.80 -20.31
CA GLN A 125 -2.13 -0.59 -20.22
C GLN A 125 -1.21 -1.44 -19.32
N ALA A 126 0.10 -1.25 -19.45
CA ALA A 126 1.07 -1.94 -18.60
C ALA A 126 0.91 -1.51 -17.13
N ILE A 127 0.74 -0.20 -16.87
CA ILE A 127 0.47 0.37 -15.54
C ILE A 127 -0.81 -0.23 -14.97
N PHE A 128 -1.93 -0.14 -15.70
CA PHE A 128 -3.21 -0.68 -15.25
C PHE A 128 -3.13 -2.17 -14.89
N PHE A 129 -2.43 -2.95 -15.72
CA PHE A 129 -2.22 -4.36 -15.46
C PHE A 129 -1.38 -4.60 -14.20
N MET A 130 -0.29 -3.86 -13.98
CA MET A 130 0.55 -4.03 -12.80
C MET A 130 -0.06 -3.48 -11.51
N THR A 131 -0.99 -2.52 -11.61
CA THR A 131 -1.68 -1.95 -10.45
C THR A 131 -2.97 -2.68 -10.10
N THR A 132 -3.40 -3.66 -10.90
CA THR A 132 -4.55 -4.50 -10.60
C THR A 132 -4.06 -5.86 -10.11
N ILE A 133 -4.13 -6.08 -8.80
CA ILE A 133 -3.71 -7.32 -8.15
C ILE A 133 -4.95 -8.09 -7.73
N SER A 134 -5.02 -9.35 -8.14
CA SER A 134 -6.13 -10.23 -7.79
C SER A 134 -5.63 -11.56 -7.28
N LYS A 135 -6.32 -12.09 -6.27
CA LYS A 135 -6.05 -13.40 -5.67
C LYS A 135 -4.60 -13.61 -5.24
N LEU A 136 -3.97 -12.58 -4.68
CA LEU A 136 -2.64 -12.73 -4.09
C LEU A 136 -2.76 -13.55 -2.80
N TYR A 137 -2.11 -14.71 -2.73
CA TYR A 137 -2.12 -15.54 -1.53
C TYR A 137 -1.35 -14.84 -0.39
N VAL A 138 -2.01 -14.61 0.74
CA VAL A 138 -1.40 -13.93 1.91
C VAL A 138 -1.07 -14.91 3.04
N ALA A 139 -2.00 -15.82 3.34
CA ALA A 139 -1.89 -16.72 4.48
C ALA A 139 -2.87 -17.91 4.36
N PRO A 140 -2.64 -19.02 5.09
CA PRO A 140 -3.66 -20.05 5.25
C PRO A 140 -4.85 -19.47 6.04
N TYR A 141 -6.07 -19.91 5.69
CA TYR A 141 -7.29 -19.48 6.35
C TYR A 141 -7.21 -19.76 7.85
N ARG A 142 -7.47 -18.70 8.58
CA ARG A 142 -7.81 -18.69 9.99
C ARG A 142 -9.16 -17.99 10.07
N ASP A 143 -9.94 -18.25 11.12
CA ASP A 143 -11.13 -17.43 11.41
C ASP A 143 -10.67 -16.00 11.71
N ILE A 144 -10.36 -15.25 10.65
CA ILE A 144 -9.97 -13.85 10.69
C ILE A 144 -11.26 -13.07 10.74
N ASN A 145 -11.53 -12.51 11.92
CA ASN A 145 -12.60 -11.55 12.13
C ASN A 145 -12.00 -10.13 12.11
N SER A 146 -12.75 -9.14 11.64
CA SER A 146 -12.29 -7.75 11.57
C SER A 146 -11.95 -7.14 12.93
N ASP A 147 -12.52 -7.66 14.02
CA ASP A 147 -12.31 -7.12 15.38
C ASP A 147 -10.97 -7.56 15.99
N ASP A 148 -10.45 -8.70 15.55
CA ASP A 148 -9.29 -9.37 16.15
C ASP A 148 -8.03 -9.17 15.31
N TYR A 149 -8.18 -8.71 14.06
CA TYR A 149 -7.11 -8.67 13.07
C TYR A 149 -7.12 -7.35 12.32
N GLU A 150 -5.92 -6.86 12.05
CA GLU A 150 -5.68 -5.69 11.21
C GLU A 150 -4.86 -6.12 10.01
N VAL A 151 -5.24 -5.64 8.83
CA VAL A 151 -4.48 -5.87 7.60
C VAL A 151 -4.04 -4.52 7.06
N ARG A 152 -2.76 -4.41 6.74
CA ARG A 152 -2.21 -3.25 6.04
C ARG A 152 -1.48 -3.67 4.78
N ALA A 153 -1.48 -2.80 3.81
CA ALA A 153 -0.71 -2.97 2.59
C ALA A 153 0.09 -1.72 2.25
N ARG A 154 1.13 -1.91 1.44
CA ARG A 154 1.96 -0.83 0.90
C ARG A 154 2.43 -1.20 -0.49
N PHE A 155 2.25 -0.30 -1.43
CA PHE A 155 2.70 -0.45 -2.81
C PHE A 155 3.73 0.63 -3.12
N TYR A 156 4.94 0.24 -3.50
CA TYR A 156 6.04 1.20 -3.67
C TYR A 156 7.06 0.77 -4.73
N LEU A 157 7.77 1.75 -5.28
CA LEU A 157 8.93 1.56 -6.15
C LEU A 157 10.18 1.28 -5.30
N ASP A 158 10.84 0.16 -5.59
CA ASP A 158 12.12 -0.21 -5.02
C ASP A 158 13.27 0.47 -5.78
N THR A 159 13.68 1.62 -5.25
CA THR A 159 14.77 2.43 -5.80
C THR A 159 16.16 1.84 -5.52
N GLU A 160 16.30 0.94 -4.55
CA GLU A 160 17.56 0.25 -4.24
C GLU A 160 17.98 -0.70 -5.37
N ARG A 161 17.02 -1.13 -6.18
CA ARG A 161 17.26 -2.00 -7.35
C ARG A 161 17.62 -1.23 -8.61
N LEU A 162 17.59 0.09 -8.58
CA LEU A 162 18.07 0.91 -9.70
C LEU A 162 19.60 0.80 -9.80
N PRO A 163 20.19 0.90 -11.00
CA PRO A 163 21.64 0.96 -11.14
C PRO A 163 22.24 2.07 -10.28
N LYS A 164 23.40 1.82 -9.65
CA LYS A 164 24.07 2.78 -8.75
C LYS A 164 24.19 4.22 -9.29
N PRO A 165 24.45 4.46 -10.60
CA PRO A 165 24.48 5.83 -11.14
C PRO A 165 23.13 6.56 -11.03
N PHE A 166 22.00 5.85 -11.11
CA PHE A 166 20.68 6.46 -10.92
C PHE A 166 20.42 6.75 -9.45
N GLN A 167 20.84 5.86 -8.54
CA GLN A 167 20.65 6.04 -7.08
C GLN A 167 21.21 7.36 -6.55
N VAL A 168 22.34 7.84 -7.10
CA VAL A 168 22.94 9.12 -6.69
C VAL A 168 22.24 10.35 -7.27
N THR A 169 21.41 10.15 -8.30
CA THR A 169 20.68 11.21 -8.99
C THR A 169 19.26 11.37 -8.47
N LEU A 170 18.74 10.38 -7.70
CA LEU A 170 17.41 10.44 -7.11
C LEU A 170 17.33 11.55 -6.07
N LYS A 171 16.79 12.71 -6.44
CA LYS A 171 16.31 13.67 -5.45
C LYS A 171 14.86 13.34 -5.12
N LYS A 172 14.46 13.66 -3.88
CA LYS A 172 13.11 13.39 -3.39
C LYS A 172 12.03 14.05 -4.26
N ASP A 173 12.33 15.21 -4.83
CA ASP A 173 11.41 16.00 -5.67
C ASP A 173 11.38 15.54 -7.15
N ASP A 174 12.21 14.59 -7.57
CA ASP A 174 12.32 14.16 -8.97
C ASP A 174 11.29 13.07 -9.34
N GLY A 175 10.23 12.91 -8.53
CA GLY A 175 9.13 11.95 -8.78
C GLY A 175 9.48 10.47 -8.54
N TRP A 176 10.65 10.18 -7.99
CA TRP A 176 11.10 8.80 -7.70
C TRP A 176 10.55 8.22 -6.40
N ASN A 177 9.99 9.07 -5.53
CA ASN A 177 9.36 8.66 -4.28
C ASN A 177 7.94 8.12 -4.53
N LEU A 178 7.82 7.10 -5.38
CA LEU A 178 6.57 6.42 -5.68
C LEU A 178 6.31 5.39 -4.59
N ASP A 179 5.48 5.76 -3.62
CA ASP A 179 5.15 4.94 -2.46
C ASP A 179 3.71 5.28 -2.08
N SER A 180 2.86 4.31 -1.78
CA SER A 180 1.52 4.56 -1.27
C SER A 180 1.51 4.92 0.22
N GLY A 181 2.62 4.69 0.92
CA GLY A 181 2.62 4.53 2.37
C GLY A 181 1.85 3.28 2.80
N TRP A 182 1.88 2.98 4.10
CA TRP A 182 1.03 1.94 4.66
C TRP A 182 -0.41 2.45 4.76
N PHE A 183 -1.35 1.65 4.26
CA PHE A 183 -2.79 1.92 4.37
C PHE A 183 -3.52 0.67 4.86
N ASP A 184 -4.64 0.89 5.53
CA ASP A 184 -5.47 -0.19 6.06
C ASP A 184 -6.29 -0.86 4.94
N VAL A 185 -6.39 -2.18 5.02
CA VAL A 185 -7.09 -3.01 4.05
C VAL A 185 -8.36 -3.54 4.68
N THR A 186 -9.48 -3.46 3.97
CA THR A 186 -10.77 -3.94 4.49
C THR A 186 -10.79 -5.47 4.52
N ILE A 187 -11.15 -6.05 5.66
CA ILE A 187 -11.34 -7.50 5.79
C ILE A 187 -12.79 -7.83 5.43
N VAL A 188 -12.98 -8.59 4.35
CA VAL A 188 -14.29 -9.09 3.94
C VAL A 188 -14.43 -10.53 4.48
N PRO A 189 -15.44 -10.79 5.34
CA PRO A 189 -15.68 -12.13 5.84
C PRO A 189 -16.00 -13.08 4.68
N ALA A 190 -15.58 -14.33 4.80
CA ALA A 190 -15.86 -15.35 3.80
C ALA A 190 -17.36 -15.42 3.51
N LYS A 191 -17.74 -15.30 2.23
CA LYS A 191 -19.10 -15.65 1.81
C LYS A 191 -19.23 -17.18 1.87
N GLU A 192 -20.29 -17.63 2.54
CA GLU A 192 -20.74 -19.04 2.53
C GLU A 192 -21.06 -19.52 1.10
#